data_AF-A0A831W7W3-F1
#
_entry.id   AF-A0A831W7W3-F1
#
_cell.length_a   1.000
_cell.length_b   1.000
_cell.length_c   1.000
_cell.angle_alpha   90.00
_cell.angle_beta   90.00
_cell.angle_gamma   90.00
#
_symmetry.space_group_name_H-M   'P 1'
#
loop_
_entity.id
_entity.type
_entity.pdbx_description
1 polymer ?
#
loop_
_entity_poly.entity_id
_entity_poly.type
_entity_poly.pdbx_seq_one_letter_code
_entity_poly.pdbx_strand_id
1 'polypeptide(L)'
;MNLQPQTRRRFLRLLAWCGGLTLLPGLTRSNDTGLRQAIDTLTGGVTPRFHFGVGLRMPTRAVSRMAVPIKVDCCLHRVDMIALLVSGNPDPLTARFNLAPQMRPYL
;
A
#
# COMPACT_ATOMS: atom_id res chain seq x y z
N MET A 1 -12.80 27.53 52.81
CA MET A 1 -13.48 26.29 52.41
C MET A 1 -12.46 25.35 51.78
N ASN A 2 -12.01 24.34 52.52
CA ASN A 2 -11.03 23.35 52.07
C ASN A 2 -11.75 22.21 51.34
N LEU A 3 -11.54 22.10 50.02
CA LEU A 3 -12.06 20.98 49.23
C LEU A 3 -11.14 19.77 49.40
N GLN A 4 -11.69 18.69 49.98
CA GLN A 4 -10.99 17.44 50.27
C GLN A 4 -10.40 16.78 49.00
N PRO A 5 -9.22 16.13 49.09
CA PRO A 5 -8.49 15.55 47.95
C PRO A 5 -9.12 14.29 47.32
N GLN A 6 -10.20 13.73 47.91
CA GLN A 6 -10.82 12.50 47.41
C GLN A 6 -11.66 12.68 46.13
N THR A 7 -12.19 13.88 45.88
CA THR A 7 -13.11 14.13 44.76
C THR A 7 -12.40 14.16 43.41
N ARG A 8 -11.11 14.52 43.39
CA ARG A 8 -10.28 14.60 42.17
C ARG A 8 -10.01 13.23 41.54
N ARG A 9 -9.77 12.21 42.36
CA ARG A 9 -9.47 10.84 41.87
C ARG A 9 -10.70 10.14 41.27
N ARG A 10 -11.90 10.45 41.78
CA ARG A 10 -13.15 9.93 41.20
C ARG A 10 -13.50 10.63 39.88
N PHE A 11 -13.25 11.93 39.78
CA PHE A 11 -13.49 12.69 38.54
C PHE A 11 -12.59 12.23 37.37
N LEU A 12 -11.30 11.95 37.64
CA LEU A 12 -10.38 11.42 36.63
C LEU A 12 -10.77 10.02 36.13
N ARG A 13 -11.30 9.16 37.01
CA ARG A 13 -11.81 7.83 36.58
C ARG A 13 -13.07 7.94 35.72
N LEU A 14 -13.91 8.93 35.96
CA LEU A 14 -15.12 9.19 35.17
C LEU A 14 -14.77 9.76 33.79
N LEU A 15 -13.76 10.64 33.71
CA LEU A 15 -13.20 11.10 32.43
C LEU A 15 -12.53 9.98 31.62
N ALA A 16 -11.90 9.00 32.28
CA ALA A 16 -11.34 7.83 31.60
C ALA A 16 -12.42 6.88 31.03
N TRP A 17 -13.59 6.78 31.67
CA TRP A 17 -14.72 5.98 31.17
C TRP A 17 -15.53 6.68 30.08
N CYS A 18 -15.67 8.01 30.15
CA CYS A 18 -16.38 8.76 29.10
C CYS A 18 -15.47 9.18 27.93
N GLY A 19 -14.16 9.33 28.15
CA GLY A 19 -13.17 9.70 27.13
C GLY A 19 -12.32 8.53 26.59
N GLY A 20 -12.46 7.33 27.14
CA GLY A 20 -11.62 6.18 26.82
C GLY A 20 -11.86 5.53 25.45
N LEU A 21 -12.78 6.04 24.64
CA LEU A 21 -13.14 5.44 23.35
C LEU A 21 -12.93 6.35 22.13
N THR A 22 -12.39 7.57 22.30
CA THR A 22 -12.15 8.50 21.18
C THR A 22 -10.68 8.63 20.77
N LEU A 23 -9.77 7.88 21.38
CA LEU A 23 -8.33 7.92 21.09
C LEU A 23 -7.75 6.56 20.64
N LEU A 24 -8.46 5.86 19.76
CA LEU A 24 -7.82 4.90 18.85
C LEU A 24 -7.83 5.48 17.41
N PRO A 25 -7.02 6.50 17.10
CA PRO A 25 -6.76 6.87 15.71
C PRO A 25 -5.78 5.84 15.15
N GLY A 26 -6.28 4.67 14.78
CA GLY A 26 -5.43 3.66 14.17
C GLY A 26 -6.04 2.29 14.29
N LEU A 27 -6.71 1.85 13.22
CA LEU A 27 -6.70 0.45 12.78
C LEU A 27 -7.36 0.22 11.40
N THR A 28 -7.75 1.26 10.68
CA THR A 28 -8.02 1.16 9.23
C THR A 28 -7.01 2.00 8.46
N ARG A 29 -5.74 1.60 8.51
CA ARG A 29 -4.73 2.07 7.54
C ARG A 29 -5.21 1.59 6.17
N SER A 30 -5.85 2.45 5.38
CA SER A 30 -6.30 2.06 4.06
C SER A 30 -5.07 1.85 3.19
N ASN A 31 -4.81 0.60 2.83
CA ASN A 31 -3.67 0.18 1.99
C ASN A 31 -3.64 0.92 0.64
N ASP A 32 -4.76 1.49 0.21
CA ASP A 32 -4.90 2.28 -1.01
C ASP A 32 -4.06 3.55 -1.02
N THR A 33 -3.80 4.15 0.15
CA THR A 33 -2.98 5.38 0.23
C THR A 33 -1.53 5.13 -0.18
N GLY A 34 -0.92 4.05 0.29
CA GLY A 34 0.45 3.68 -0.08
C GLY A 34 0.58 3.33 -1.55
N LEU A 35 -0.39 2.61 -2.12
CA LEU A 35 -0.38 2.25 -3.53
C LEU A 35 -0.46 3.49 -4.43
N ARG A 36 -1.35 4.44 -4.12
CA ARG A 36 -1.48 5.70 -4.88
C ARG A 36 -0.20 6.51 -4.82
N GLN A 37 0.40 6.63 -3.64
CA GLN A 37 1.67 7.34 -3.48
C GLN A 37 2.80 6.69 -4.30
N ALA A 38 2.86 5.36 -4.34
CA ALA A 38 3.84 4.64 -5.15
C ALA A 38 3.61 4.86 -6.66
N ILE A 39 2.36 4.85 -7.11
CA ILE A 39 2.00 5.17 -8.50
C ILE A 39 2.44 6.60 -8.85
N ASP A 40 2.05 7.58 -8.03
CA ASP A 40 2.36 8.99 -8.28
C ASP A 40 3.87 9.25 -8.33
N THR A 41 4.63 8.59 -7.46
CA THR A 41 6.10 8.66 -7.44
C THR A 41 6.72 8.09 -8.72
N LEU A 42 6.16 7.00 -9.25
CA LEU A 42 6.68 6.36 -10.46
C LEU A 42 6.28 7.09 -11.74
N THR A 43 5.07 7.66 -11.78
CA THR A 43 4.53 8.30 -12.98
C THR A 43 4.73 9.81 -13.00
N GLY A 44 5.24 10.40 -11.92
CA GLY A 44 5.35 11.86 -11.78
C GLY A 44 3.99 12.55 -11.76
N GLY A 45 2.96 11.88 -11.24
CA GLY A 45 1.58 12.36 -11.21
C GLY A 45 0.80 12.15 -12.51
N VAL A 46 1.36 11.46 -13.51
CA VAL A 46 0.61 11.05 -14.71
C VAL A 46 -0.34 9.90 -14.36
N THR A 47 -1.62 10.05 -14.71
CA THR A 47 -2.61 9.00 -14.46
C THR A 47 -2.32 7.77 -15.34
N PRO A 48 -2.12 6.58 -14.75
CA PRO A 48 -1.91 5.36 -15.52
C PRO A 48 -3.16 5.03 -16.34
N ARG A 49 -2.95 4.58 -17.57
CA ARG A 49 -4.00 4.10 -18.47
C ARG A 49 -3.88 2.61 -18.67
N PHE A 50 -5.02 1.92 -18.68
CA PHE A 50 -5.06 0.51 -18.99
C PHE A 50 -4.64 0.25 -20.44
N HIS A 51 -3.86 -0.81 -20.68
CA HIS A 51 -3.38 -1.17 -22.00
C HIS A 51 -3.36 -2.68 -22.19
N PHE A 52 -3.96 -3.19 -23.28
CA PHE A 52 -4.02 -4.63 -23.57
C PHE A 52 -2.67 -5.25 -23.96
N GLY A 53 -1.70 -4.42 -24.31
CA GLY A 53 -0.33 -4.83 -24.61
C GLY A 53 0.52 -5.20 -23.37
N VAL A 54 -0.05 -5.16 -22.17
CA VAL A 54 0.60 -5.61 -20.93
C VAL A 54 -0.22 -6.76 -20.34
N GLY A 55 0.39 -7.93 -20.23
CA GLY A 55 -0.21 -9.14 -19.69
C GLY A 55 0.46 -9.56 -18.38
N LEU A 56 -0.37 -9.98 -17.41
CA LEU A 56 0.07 -10.53 -16.14
C LEU A 56 -0.46 -11.95 -15.99
N ARG A 57 0.43 -12.93 -15.83
CA ARG A 57 0.07 -14.33 -15.56
C ARG A 57 0.55 -14.71 -14.17
N MET A 58 -0.38 -15.14 -13.33
CA MET A 58 -0.09 -15.60 -11.96
C MET A 58 -1.07 -16.71 -11.59
N PRO A 59 -0.70 -17.64 -10.70
CA PRO A 59 -1.61 -18.66 -10.22
C PRO A 59 -2.76 -18.02 -9.43
N THR A 60 -3.98 -18.54 -9.59
CA THR A 60 -5.17 -18.06 -8.85
C THR A 60 -5.06 -18.29 -7.34
N ARG A 61 -4.29 -19.30 -6.93
CA ARG A 61 -4.02 -19.62 -5.53
C ARG A 61 -2.52 -19.80 -5.34
N ALA A 62 -1.95 -19.08 -4.38
CA ALA A 62 -0.58 -19.28 -3.97
C ALA A 62 -0.43 -20.63 -3.26
N VAL A 63 0.49 -21.47 -3.74
CA VAL A 63 0.82 -22.76 -3.10
C VAL A 63 1.69 -22.55 -1.86
N SER A 64 2.52 -21.51 -1.87
CA SER A 64 3.36 -21.10 -0.75
C SER A 64 3.17 -19.61 -0.47
N ARG A 65 3.29 -19.23 0.81
CA ARG A 65 3.31 -17.82 1.23
C ARG A 65 4.66 -17.16 0.99
N MET A 66 5.70 -17.92 0.68
CA MET A 66 7.05 -17.41 0.50
C MET A 66 7.32 -16.91 -0.92
N ALA A 67 6.79 -17.61 -1.92
CA ALA A 67 7.06 -17.30 -3.32
C ALA A 67 5.83 -17.60 -4.18
N VAL A 68 5.43 -16.62 -4.98
CA VAL A 68 4.38 -16.74 -5.98
C VAL A 68 5.01 -16.45 -7.33
N PRO A 69 5.03 -17.42 -8.28
CA PRO A 69 5.57 -17.16 -9.61
C PRO A 69 4.63 -16.23 -10.37
N ILE A 70 5.19 -15.14 -10.88
CA ILE A 70 4.48 -14.14 -11.67
C ILE A 70 5.25 -13.99 -12.97
N LYS A 71 4.53 -13.98 -14.09
CA LYS A 71 5.08 -13.70 -15.41
C LYS A 71 4.44 -12.45 -16.00
N VAL A 72 5.26 -11.57 -16.55
CA VAL A 72 4.84 -10.30 -17.15
C VAL A 72 5.21 -10.30 -18.62
N ASP A 73 4.21 -10.31 -19.48
CA ASP A 73 4.36 -10.19 -20.93
C ASP A 73 4.10 -8.73 -21.34
N CYS A 74 4.98 -8.10 -22.11
CA CYS A 74 4.76 -6.73 -22.58
C CYS A 74 5.13 -6.56 -24.06
N CYS A 75 4.15 -6.13 -24.85
CA CYS A 75 4.24 -5.94 -26.30
C CYS A 75 4.38 -4.45 -26.68
N LEU A 76 4.51 -3.56 -25.70
CA LEU A 76 4.67 -2.13 -25.95
C LEU A 76 6.05 -1.84 -26.56
N HIS A 77 6.08 -0.89 -27.48
CA HIS A 77 7.34 -0.37 -28.02
C HIS A 77 7.87 0.77 -27.13
N ARG A 78 9.20 0.85 -27.00
CA ARG A 78 9.89 1.91 -26.25
C ARG A 78 9.44 2.00 -24.79
N VAL A 79 9.48 0.86 -24.10
CA VAL A 79 9.25 0.80 -22.66
C VAL A 79 10.56 1.12 -21.95
N ASP A 80 10.59 2.17 -21.14
CA ASP A 80 11.77 2.55 -20.36
C ASP A 80 11.80 1.82 -19.00
N MET A 81 10.63 1.43 -18.49
CA MET A 81 10.50 0.82 -17.17
C MET A 81 9.27 -0.08 -17.07
N ILE A 82 9.41 -1.20 -16.35
CA ILE A 82 8.31 -2.02 -15.85
C ILE A 82 8.38 -2.02 -14.33
N ALA A 83 7.27 -1.72 -13.67
CA ALA A 83 7.16 -1.78 -12.21
C ALA A 83 5.99 -2.69 -11.81
N LEU A 84 6.20 -3.53 -10.80
CA LEU A 84 5.19 -4.39 -10.21
C LEU A 84 4.78 -3.83 -8.84
N LEU A 85 3.51 -3.49 -8.72
CA LEU A 85 2.90 -2.96 -7.51
C LEU A 85 1.95 -3.99 -6.91
N VAL A 86 2.07 -4.24 -5.60
CA VAL A 86 1.22 -5.20 -4.88
C VAL A 86 0.46 -4.46 -3.79
N SER A 87 -0.87 -4.42 -3.94
CA SER A 87 -1.73 -3.85 -2.90
C SER A 87 -1.69 -4.70 -1.64
N GLY A 88 -1.66 -4.05 -0.48
CA GLY A 88 -1.65 -4.71 0.82
C GLY A 88 -0.27 -5.09 1.36
N ASN A 89 0.79 -4.95 0.56
CA ASN A 89 2.15 -5.03 1.07
C ASN A 89 2.52 -3.75 1.84
N PRO A 90 3.31 -3.84 2.94
CA PRO A 90 3.83 -2.66 3.63
C PRO A 90 4.62 -1.72 2.71
N ASP A 91 5.34 -2.31 1.76
CA ASP A 91 5.92 -1.63 0.61
C ASP A 91 5.21 -2.09 -0.67
N PRO A 92 4.39 -1.22 -1.30
CA PRO A 92 3.66 -1.57 -2.51
C PRO A 92 4.58 -1.84 -3.71
N LEU A 93 5.76 -1.21 -3.80
CA LEU A 93 6.65 -1.37 -4.95
C LEU A 93 7.50 -2.64 -4.79
N THR A 94 7.02 -3.74 -5.35
CA THR A 94 7.62 -5.06 -5.16
C THR A 94 8.78 -5.32 -6.13
N ALA A 95 8.69 -4.81 -7.36
CA ALA A 95 9.77 -4.93 -8.34
C ALA A 95 9.81 -3.74 -9.30
N ARG A 96 11.01 -3.38 -9.74
CA ARG A 96 11.24 -2.33 -10.75
C ARG A 96 12.35 -2.79 -11.69
N PHE A 97 12.08 -2.74 -12.97
CA PHE A 97 13.00 -3.08 -14.05
C PHE A 97 13.13 -1.87 -14.96
N ASN A 98 14.32 -1.28 -15.00
CA ASN A 98 14.63 -0.24 -15.98
C ASN A 98 15.16 -0.95 -17.23
N LEU A 99 14.54 -0.70 -18.37
CA LEU A 99 14.90 -1.29 -19.65
C LEU A 99 15.78 -0.31 -20.40
N ALA A 100 16.86 -0.79 -21.00
CA ALA A 100 17.57 0.03 -21.97
C ALA A 100 16.69 0.22 -23.22
N PRO A 101 16.76 1.38 -23.89
CA PRO A 101 16.00 1.61 -25.09
C PRO A 101 16.28 0.50 -26.12
N GLN A 102 15.21 -0.01 -26.74
CA GLN A 102 15.18 -1.08 -27.78
C GLN A 102 15.13 -2.55 -27.31
N MET A 103 15.07 -2.85 -26.01
CA MET A 103 14.82 -4.23 -25.56
C MET A 103 13.32 -4.58 -25.56
N ARG A 104 12.98 -5.81 -25.99
CA ARG A 104 11.65 -6.40 -25.72
C ARG A 104 11.67 -7.03 -24.32
N PRO A 105 10.93 -6.50 -23.35
CA PRO A 105 10.91 -7.08 -22.01
C PRO A 105 10.23 -8.46 -21.98
N TYR A 106 10.92 -9.45 -21.42
CA TYR A 106 10.37 -10.75 -21.05
C TYR A 106 10.77 -11.04 -19.60
N LEU A 107 9.78 -11.16 -18.72
CA LEU A 107 9.96 -11.33 -17.28
C LEU A 107 9.07 -12.48 -16.77
#